data_AF-A0A5C2RZ00-F1
#
_entry.id   AF-A0A5C2RZ00-F1
#
_cell.length_a   1.000
_cell.length_b   1.000
_cell.length_c   1.000
_cell.angle_alpha   90.00
_cell.angle_beta   90.00
_cell.angle_gamma   90.00
#
_symmetry.space_group_name_H-M   'P 1'
#
loop_
_entity.id
_entity.type
_entity.pdbx_description
1 polymer ?
#
loop_
_entity_poly.entity_id
_entity_poly.type
_entity_poly.pdbx_seq_one_letter_code
_entity_poly.pdbx_strand_id
1 'polypeptide(L)'
;MQLQAYMLSSKPAIPEVTADTVRGFARKFLDHFEFPESQRNNVSSAFDQLAKKLDNTPFDAAEHAEATIMALAYANKDGTVTTDPAAKFASTLQSIFQANPVPVGISKKCCFCCHKLASLPEQRAGLKFALQGTHSTVFPWIPPAGLPYEVLVELRLALLRVMYDTVNTAVAEIIRSAQTSPSADSVSPVDDLRLPKVDVIRYHLQPR
;
A
#
# COMPACT_ATOMS: atom_id res chain seq x y z
N MET A 1 -22.59 28.59 -9.95
CA MET A 1 -22.53 27.23 -9.37
C MET A 1 -22.08 27.37 -7.92
N GLN A 2 -22.90 26.99 -6.95
CA GLN A 2 -22.54 27.06 -5.53
C GLN A 2 -21.91 25.72 -5.13
N LEU A 3 -20.64 25.74 -4.72
CA LEU A 3 -19.96 24.55 -4.22
C LEU A 3 -20.45 24.26 -2.80
N GLN A 4 -20.96 23.06 -2.56
CA GLN A 4 -21.24 22.56 -1.21
C GLN A 4 -20.10 21.67 -0.77
N ALA A 5 -19.52 21.98 0.40
CA ALA A 5 -18.50 21.15 1.03
C ALA A 5 -19.14 20.27 2.09
N TYR A 6 -18.71 19.01 2.15
CA TYR A 6 -19.15 18.05 3.16
C TYR A 6 -17.94 17.55 3.93
N MET A 7 -18.10 17.37 5.24
CA MET A 7 -17.05 16.87 6.12
C MET A 7 -17.45 15.49 6.63
N LEU A 8 -16.56 14.52 6.46
CA LEU A 8 -16.67 13.18 7.02
C LEU A 8 -15.60 13.05 8.09
N SER A 9 -16.01 12.65 9.30
CA SER A 9 -15.09 12.36 10.39
C SER A 9 -15.11 10.86 10.64
N SER A 10 -13.95 10.21 10.49
CA SER A 10 -13.73 8.86 10.94
C SER A 10 -12.78 8.87 12.14
N LYS A 11 -13.01 7.94 13.07
CA LYS A 11 -12.10 7.68 14.21
C LYS A 11 -11.61 6.24 14.08
N PRO A 12 -10.60 5.98 13.24
CA PRO A 12 -10.05 4.63 13.12
C PRO A 12 -9.57 4.10 14.46
N ALA A 13 -9.78 2.81 14.69
CA ALA A 13 -9.05 2.09 15.70
C ALA A 13 -7.62 1.86 15.18
N ILE A 14 -6.66 2.67 15.67
CA ILE A 14 -5.25 2.49 15.35
C ILE A 14 -4.77 1.23 16.09
N PRO A 15 -4.34 0.17 15.38
CA PRO A 15 -3.81 -1.01 16.05
C PRO A 15 -2.51 -0.66 16.78
N GLU A 16 -2.36 -1.17 17.99
CA GLU A 16 -1.09 -1.07 18.70
C GLU A 16 -0.05 -1.98 18.02
N VAL A 17 0.91 -1.38 17.33
CA VAL A 17 2.01 -2.11 16.69
C VAL A 17 3.26 -1.98 17.55
N THR A 18 3.59 -3.05 18.25
CA THR A 18 4.75 -3.13 19.16
C THR A 18 5.94 -3.84 18.52
N ALA A 19 7.10 -3.78 19.17
CA ALA A 19 8.27 -4.58 18.79
C ALA A 19 7.94 -6.09 18.72
N ASP A 20 7.13 -6.61 19.65
CA ASP A 20 6.72 -8.01 19.66
C ASP A 20 5.77 -8.36 18.51
N THR A 21 4.92 -7.41 18.10
CA THR A 21 4.08 -7.56 16.91
C THR A 21 4.94 -7.75 15.66
N VAL A 22 6.00 -6.94 15.51
CA VAL A 22 6.94 -7.06 14.39
C VAL A 22 7.72 -8.37 14.44
N ARG A 23 8.26 -8.77 15.60
CA ARG A 23 8.99 -10.05 15.74
C ARG A 23 8.09 -11.25 15.45
N GLY A 24 6.85 -11.22 15.93
CA GLY A 24 5.85 -12.26 15.66
C GLY A 24 5.50 -12.36 14.18
N PHE A 25 5.35 -11.22 13.50
CA PHE A 25 5.18 -11.17 12.05
C PHE A 25 6.41 -11.72 11.32
N ALA A 26 7.61 -11.27 11.68
CA ALA A 26 8.86 -11.69 11.05
C ALA A 26 9.04 -13.20 11.08
N ARG A 27 8.76 -13.84 12.22
CA ARG A 27 8.80 -15.30 12.35
C ARG A 27 7.84 -15.98 11.38
N LYS A 28 6.57 -15.58 11.39
CA LYS A 28 5.55 -16.15 10.49
C LYS A 28 5.88 -15.92 9.02
N PHE A 29 6.43 -14.75 8.69
CA PHE A 29 6.83 -14.40 7.33
C PHE A 29 7.99 -15.29 6.84
N LEU A 30 9.04 -15.44 7.65
CA LEU A 30 10.19 -16.30 7.33
C LEU A 30 9.84 -17.79 7.35
N ASP A 31 8.84 -18.21 8.11
CA ASP A 31 8.38 -19.61 8.12
C ASP A 31 7.46 -19.90 6.92
N HIS A 32 6.73 -18.91 6.44
CA HIS A 32 5.82 -19.06 5.30
C HIS A 32 6.54 -18.98 3.95
N PHE A 33 7.59 -18.15 3.85
CA PHE A 33 8.33 -17.94 2.63
C PHE A 33 9.71 -18.57 2.70
N GLU A 34 10.08 -19.31 1.66
CA GLU A 34 11.41 -19.90 1.54
C GLU A 34 12.42 -18.83 1.14
N PHE A 35 13.48 -18.72 1.95
CA PHE A 35 14.64 -17.86 1.71
C PHE A 35 15.93 -18.68 1.89
N PRO A 36 16.95 -18.49 1.05
CA PRO A 36 18.29 -19.00 1.33
C PRO A 36 18.80 -18.47 2.67
N GLU A 37 19.60 -19.26 3.39
CA GLU A 37 20.03 -18.96 4.76
C GLU A 37 20.68 -17.57 4.92
N SER A 38 21.53 -17.18 3.97
CA SER A 38 22.16 -15.86 3.93
C SER A 38 21.14 -14.71 3.83
N GLN A 39 20.04 -14.92 3.08
CA GLN A 39 18.97 -13.93 2.96
C GLN A 39 18.08 -13.91 4.20
N ARG A 40 17.79 -15.09 4.76
CA ARG A 40 16.96 -15.24 5.97
C ARG A 40 17.54 -14.42 7.12
N ASN A 41 18.86 -14.45 7.31
CA ASN A 41 19.55 -13.67 8.34
C ASN A 41 19.44 -12.15 8.10
N ASN A 42 19.62 -11.71 6.85
CA ASN A 42 19.49 -10.29 6.48
C ASN A 42 18.05 -9.78 6.70
N VAL A 43 17.05 -10.55 6.28
CA VAL A 43 15.63 -10.22 6.45
C VAL A 43 15.27 -10.19 7.95
N SER A 44 15.72 -11.17 8.72
CA SER A 44 15.54 -11.18 10.18
C SER A 44 16.15 -9.94 10.82
N SER A 45 17.39 -9.58 10.46
CA SER A 45 18.06 -8.39 10.97
C SER A 45 17.31 -7.10 10.64
N ALA A 46 16.75 -7.00 9.43
CA ALA A 46 15.94 -5.84 9.03
C ALA A 46 14.67 -5.71 9.89
N PHE A 47 13.99 -6.82 10.21
CA PHE A 47 12.87 -6.80 11.14
C PHE A 47 13.28 -6.44 12.56
N ASP A 48 14.43 -6.89 13.05
CA ASP A 48 14.93 -6.53 14.37
C ASP A 48 15.26 -5.03 14.47
N GLN A 49 15.83 -4.45 13.41
CA GLN A 49 16.04 -3.00 13.33
C GLN A 49 14.72 -2.24 13.35
N LEU A 50 13.70 -2.72 12.62
CA LEU A 50 12.37 -2.13 12.65
C LEU A 50 11.74 -2.23 14.05
N ALA A 51 11.86 -3.37 14.72
CA ALA A 51 11.36 -3.56 16.07
C ALA A 51 12.03 -2.59 17.07
N LYS A 52 13.37 -2.43 17.02
CA LYS A 52 14.10 -1.46 17.85
C LYS A 52 13.70 -0.01 17.57
N LYS A 53 13.35 0.31 16.31
CA LYS A 53 12.86 1.64 15.96
C LYS A 53 11.51 1.92 16.62
N LEU A 54 10.63 0.93 16.69
CA LEU A 54 9.32 1.07 17.35
C LEU A 54 9.42 1.32 18.86
N ASP A 55 10.47 0.84 19.52
CA ASP A 55 10.71 1.15 20.94
C ASP A 55 10.94 2.66 21.18
N ASN A 56 11.38 3.39 20.15
CA ASN A 56 11.72 4.82 20.25
C ASN A 56 10.74 5.74 19.50
N THR A 57 9.93 5.19 18.59
CA THR A 57 9.02 5.96 17.75
C THR A 57 7.74 5.18 17.54
N PRO A 58 6.59 5.67 18.04
CA PRO A 58 5.31 5.02 17.84
C PRO A 58 5.02 4.80 16.35
N PHE A 59 4.34 3.70 16.04
CA PHE A 59 3.84 3.45 14.70
C PHE A 59 2.73 4.46 14.36
N ASP A 60 3.00 5.33 13.39
CA ASP A 60 2.03 6.31 12.89
C ASP A 60 1.35 5.76 11.64
N ALA A 61 0.03 5.59 11.70
CA ALA A 61 -0.79 5.12 10.60
C ALA A 61 -2.09 5.90 10.53
N ALA A 62 -2.60 6.03 9.30
CA ALA A 62 -3.82 6.76 9.04
C ALA A 62 -4.74 5.98 8.11
N GLU A 63 -6.04 6.26 8.22
CA GLU A 63 -6.97 5.99 7.12
C GLU A 63 -6.66 6.95 5.97
N HIS A 64 -6.43 6.40 4.78
CA HIS A 64 -6.23 7.23 3.60
C HIS A 64 -7.58 7.68 3.08
N ALA A 65 -7.71 8.98 2.79
CA ALA A 65 -8.97 9.55 2.34
C ALA A 65 -9.50 8.87 1.06
N GLU A 66 -8.62 8.43 0.15
CA GLU A 66 -9.03 7.66 -1.04
C GLU A 66 -9.71 6.34 -0.65
N ALA A 67 -9.13 5.63 0.32
CA ALA A 67 -9.68 4.35 0.79
C ALA A 67 -11.04 4.57 1.48
N THR A 68 -11.18 5.63 2.27
CA THR A 68 -12.46 5.99 2.91
C THR A 68 -13.55 6.28 1.86
N ILE A 69 -13.24 7.01 0.80
CA ILE A 69 -14.19 7.26 -0.31
C ILE A 69 -14.58 5.95 -0.99
N MET A 70 -13.62 5.04 -1.24
CA MET A 70 -13.90 3.73 -1.84
C MET A 70 -14.80 2.87 -0.95
N ALA A 71 -14.56 2.88 0.36
CA ALA A 71 -15.38 2.14 1.33
C ALA A 71 -16.81 2.67 1.39
N LEU A 72 -16.98 4.01 1.35
CA LEU A 72 -18.29 4.65 1.28
C LEU A 72 -19.02 4.30 -0.02
N ALA A 73 -18.32 4.32 -1.15
CA ALA A 73 -18.89 3.91 -2.42
C ALA A 73 -19.36 2.45 -2.39
N TYR A 74 -18.57 1.57 -1.78
CA TYR A 74 -18.92 0.16 -1.61
C TYR A 74 -20.19 0.01 -0.77
N ALA A 75 -20.26 0.68 0.38
CA ALA A 75 -21.40 0.62 1.30
C ALA A 75 -22.70 1.17 0.67
N ASN A 76 -22.61 2.07 -0.30
CA ASN A 76 -23.75 2.72 -0.95
C ASN A 76 -24.11 2.14 -2.33
N LYS A 77 -23.41 1.10 -2.79
CA LYS A 77 -23.58 0.50 -4.11
C LYS A 77 -25.03 0.05 -4.39
N ASP A 78 -25.65 -0.63 -3.42
CA ASP A 78 -26.97 -1.27 -3.61
C ASP A 78 -28.15 -0.36 -3.24
N GLY A 79 -27.88 0.86 -2.78
CA GLY A 79 -28.82 1.95 -2.68
C GLY A 79 -30.23 1.65 -2.15
N THR A 80 -30.44 1.64 -0.84
CA THR A 80 -31.81 1.79 -0.30
C THR A 80 -32.30 3.21 -0.52
N VAL A 81 -33.26 3.38 -1.43
CA VAL A 81 -33.99 4.64 -1.63
C VAL A 81 -34.77 4.93 -0.36
N THR A 82 -34.40 5.97 0.37
CA THR A 82 -35.16 6.44 1.54
C THR A 82 -36.01 7.65 1.14
N THR A 83 -37.25 7.73 1.60
CA THR A 83 -38.24 8.76 1.22
C THR A 83 -38.30 9.95 2.19
N ASP A 84 -37.34 10.05 3.11
CA ASP A 84 -37.28 11.09 4.16
C ASP A 84 -36.72 12.42 3.60
N PRO A 85 -37.15 13.61 4.01
CA PRO A 85 -36.44 14.87 3.70
C PRO A 85 -34.96 14.93 4.17
N ALA A 86 -34.55 14.17 5.20
CA ALA A 86 -33.12 13.91 5.49
C ALA A 86 -32.44 13.09 4.37
N ALA A 87 -33.22 12.41 3.53
CA ALA A 87 -32.78 11.69 2.35
C ALA A 87 -32.35 12.59 1.20
N LYS A 88 -32.52 13.92 1.26
CA LYS A 88 -31.97 14.80 0.21
C LYS A 88 -30.43 14.83 0.25
N PHE A 89 -29.86 14.74 1.45
CA PHE A 89 -28.42 14.58 1.66
C PHE A 89 -27.97 13.16 1.28
N ALA A 90 -28.71 12.14 1.73
CA ALA A 90 -28.43 10.75 1.39
C ALA A 90 -28.49 10.51 -0.13
N SER A 91 -29.49 11.07 -0.83
CA SER A 91 -29.67 10.93 -2.27
C SER A 91 -28.59 11.65 -3.08
N THR A 92 -28.09 12.78 -2.60
CA THR A 92 -26.97 13.49 -3.24
C THR A 92 -25.68 12.69 -3.12
N LEU A 93 -25.33 12.19 -1.93
CA LEU A 93 -24.15 11.32 -1.75
C LEU A 93 -24.30 10.01 -2.53
N GLN A 94 -25.49 9.42 -2.53
CA GLN A 94 -25.80 8.22 -3.30
C GLN A 94 -25.58 8.45 -4.80
N SER A 95 -25.99 9.59 -5.34
CA SER A 95 -25.77 9.92 -6.76
C SER A 95 -24.28 10.05 -7.12
N ILE A 96 -23.43 10.52 -6.20
CA ILE A 96 -21.97 10.59 -6.39
C ILE A 96 -21.39 9.17 -6.52
N PHE A 97 -21.84 8.25 -5.66
CA PHE A 97 -21.35 6.86 -5.65
C PHE A 97 -21.99 5.96 -6.71
N GLN A 98 -23.05 6.42 -7.38
CA GLN A 98 -23.63 5.78 -8.56
C GLN A 98 -22.90 6.17 -9.86
N ALA A 99 -21.98 7.14 -9.83
CA ALA A 99 -21.14 7.46 -10.97
C ALA A 99 -20.28 6.26 -11.38
N ASN A 100 -20.11 6.05 -12.69
CA ASN A 100 -19.28 4.96 -13.23
C ASN A 100 -18.28 5.51 -14.26
N PRO A 101 -16.98 5.59 -13.93
CA PRO A 101 -16.36 5.26 -12.65
C PRO A 101 -16.65 6.30 -11.55
N VAL A 102 -16.63 5.89 -10.28
CA VAL A 102 -16.72 6.77 -9.11
C VAL A 102 -15.46 7.63 -9.02
N PRO A 103 -15.57 8.97 -9.05
CA PRO A 103 -14.40 9.84 -8.99
C PRO A 103 -13.81 9.87 -7.57
N VAL A 104 -12.51 9.54 -7.45
CA VAL A 104 -11.75 9.64 -6.20
C VAL A 104 -10.60 10.62 -6.43
N GLY A 105 -10.87 11.91 -6.19
CA GLY A 105 -9.97 13.00 -6.54
C GLY A 105 -9.40 13.71 -5.32
N ILE A 106 -8.21 13.31 -4.87
CA ILE A 106 -7.51 13.97 -3.75
C ILE A 106 -6.09 14.41 -4.15
N SER A 107 -5.52 13.88 -5.23
CA SER A 107 -4.17 14.20 -5.70
C SER A 107 -3.90 13.72 -7.14
N LYS A 108 -2.70 14.02 -7.67
CA LYS A 108 -2.22 13.50 -8.96
C LYS A 108 -1.96 11.99 -8.98
N LYS A 109 -1.62 11.38 -7.83
CA LYS A 109 -1.28 9.97 -7.71
C LYS A 109 -1.53 9.52 -6.27
N CYS A 110 -2.19 8.39 -6.08
CA CYS A 110 -2.43 7.80 -4.76
C CYS A 110 -1.33 6.80 -4.37
N CYS A 111 -1.36 6.34 -3.12
CA CYS A 111 -0.44 5.31 -2.64
C CYS A 111 -0.70 3.96 -3.30
N PHE A 112 0.26 3.04 -3.18
CA PHE A 112 0.11 1.69 -3.73
C PHE A 112 -1.11 0.96 -3.15
N CYS A 113 -1.35 1.07 -1.84
CA CYS A 113 -2.48 0.42 -1.17
C CYS A 113 -3.82 0.89 -1.72
N CYS A 114 -4.04 2.20 -1.83
CA CYS A 114 -5.26 2.78 -2.39
C CYS A 114 -5.45 2.41 -3.86
N HIS A 115 -4.37 2.43 -4.65
CA HIS A 115 -4.43 2.01 -6.05
C HIS A 115 -4.81 0.54 -6.19
N LYS A 116 -4.20 -0.34 -5.39
CA LYS A 116 -4.51 -1.76 -5.40
C LYS A 116 -5.95 -1.99 -4.93
N LEU A 117 -6.35 -1.32 -3.85
CA LEU A 117 -7.71 -1.39 -3.32
C LEU A 117 -8.74 -1.05 -4.39
N ALA A 118 -8.55 0.00 -5.20
CA ALA A 118 -9.50 0.37 -6.24
C ALA A 118 -9.78 -0.75 -7.27
N SER A 119 -8.81 -1.64 -7.52
CA SER A 119 -8.98 -2.75 -8.45
C SER A 119 -9.79 -3.93 -7.89
N LEU A 120 -9.89 -4.07 -6.56
CA LEU A 120 -10.49 -5.25 -5.93
C LEU A 120 -12.04 -5.20 -5.94
N PRO A 121 -12.70 -4.06 -5.60
CA PRO A 121 -14.15 -3.93 -5.76
C PRO A 121 -14.65 -4.02 -7.19
N GLU A 122 -13.84 -3.66 -8.19
CA GLU A 122 -14.23 -3.84 -9.59
C GLU A 122 -14.50 -5.32 -9.90
N GLN A 123 -13.60 -6.20 -9.45
CA GLN A 123 -13.69 -7.64 -9.68
C GLN A 123 -14.87 -8.29 -8.96
N ARG A 124 -15.25 -7.77 -7.79
CA ARG A 124 -16.26 -8.38 -6.91
C ARG A 124 -17.64 -7.77 -7.04
N ALA A 125 -17.69 -6.46 -7.24
CA ALA A 125 -18.90 -5.66 -7.14
C ALA A 125 -19.15 -4.80 -8.39
N GLY A 126 -18.31 -4.90 -9.42
CA GLY A 126 -18.41 -4.06 -10.62
C GLY A 126 -18.21 -2.57 -10.34
N LEU A 127 -17.68 -2.22 -9.17
CA LEU A 127 -17.50 -0.84 -8.73
C LEU A 127 -16.14 -0.33 -9.23
N LYS A 128 -16.18 0.59 -10.20
CA LYS A 128 -14.98 1.17 -10.82
C LYS A 128 -14.66 2.52 -10.20
N PHE A 129 -13.38 2.81 -10.01
CA PHE A 129 -12.91 4.08 -9.47
C PHE A 129 -12.01 4.80 -10.47
N ALA A 130 -12.22 6.11 -10.62
CA ALA A 130 -11.34 6.96 -11.40
C ALA A 130 -10.23 7.49 -10.49
N LEU A 131 -9.01 6.96 -10.69
CA LEU A 131 -7.79 7.40 -10.03
C LEU A 131 -6.80 7.97 -11.05
N GLN A 132 -6.01 8.95 -10.64
CA GLN A 132 -4.97 9.56 -11.49
C GLN A 132 -3.65 8.74 -11.54
N GLY A 133 -3.66 7.52 -11.00
CA GLY A 133 -2.54 6.59 -10.96
C GLY A 133 -1.92 6.44 -9.56
N THR A 134 -0.73 5.84 -9.51
CA THR A 134 -0.02 5.55 -8.26
C THR A 134 1.42 6.06 -8.26
N HIS A 135 1.91 6.51 -7.11
CA HIS A 135 3.35 6.78 -6.90
C HIS A 135 4.13 5.54 -6.42
N SER A 136 3.48 4.36 -6.35
CA SER A 136 4.08 3.07 -5.98
C SER A 136 4.66 2.97 -4.56
N THR A 137 4.49 3.99 -3.72
CA THR A 137 4.92 3.94 -2.32
C THR A 137 3.80 3.36 -1.46
N VAL A 138 4.16 2.47 -0.56
CA VAL A 138 3.29 1.96 0.51
C VAL A 138 3.44 2.89 1.70
N PHE A 139 2.36 3.54 2.10
CA PHE A 139 2.30 4.29 3.36
C PHE A 139 1.61 3.46 4.43
N PRO A 140 1.94 3.64 5.72
CA PRO A 140 1.18 3.08 6.82
C PRO A 140 -0.32 3.33 6.63
N TRP A 141 -1.11 2.28 6.84
CA TRP A 141 -2.50 2.24 6.38
C TRP A 141 -3.38 1.54 7.40
N ILE A 142 -4.52 2.16 7.70
CA ILE A 142 -5.58 1.58 8.50
C ILE A 142 -6.75 1.25 7.57
N PRO A 143 -7.31 0.03 7.61
CA PRO A 143 -8.45 -0.32 6.78
C PRO A 143 -9.66 0.53 7.16
N PRO A 144 -10.30 1.22 6.19
CA PRO A 144 -11.52 1.97 6.47
C PRO A 144 -12.68 1.02 6.75
N ALA A 145 -13.60 1.47 7.62
CA ALA A 145 -14.85 0.76 7.84
C ALA A 145 -15.72 0.69 6.56
N GLY A 146 -16.45 -0.41 6.39
CA GLY A 146 -17.39 -0.58 5.27
C GLY A 146 -16.86 -1.37 4.07
N LEU A 147 -15.56 -1.73 4.06
CA LEU A 147 -15.04 -2.69 3.08
C LEU A 147 -15.34 -4.13 3.53
N PRO A 148 -15.67 -5.05 2.59
CA PRO A 148 -15.76 -6.47 2.89
C PRO A 148 -14.43 -7.02 3.40
N TYR A 149 -14.51 -7.95 4.34
CA TYR A 149 -13.34 -8.60 4.92
C TYR A 149 -12.46 -9.27 3.85
N GLU A 150 -13.08 -9.88 2.85
CA GLU A 150 -12.40 -10.60 1.78
C GLU A 150 -11.56 -9.65 0.90
N VAL A 151 -12.02 -8.42 0.69
CA VAL A 151 -11.25 -7.37 -0.01
C VAL A 151 -9.99 -7.02 0.79
N LEU A 152 -10.11 -6.94 2.11
CA LEU A 152 -8.96 -6.67 3.00
C LEU A 152 -7.97 -7.84 3.00
N VAL A 153 -8.45 -9.08 2.93
CA VAL A 153 -7.60 -10.28 2.79
C VAL A 153 -6.83 -10.24 1.47
N GLU A 154 -7.49 -9.95 0.35
CA GLU A 154 -6.83 -9.85 -0.96
C GLU A 154 -5.77 -8.74 -0.99
N LEU A 155 -6.07 -7.59 -0.40
CA LEU A 155 -5.10 -6.50 -0.27
C LEU A 155 -3.90 -6.93 0.57
N ARG A 156 -4.13 -7.61 1.71
CA ARG A 156 -3.04 -8.16 2.55
C ARG A 156 -2.17 -9.13 1.78
N LEU A 157 -2.75 -10.05 1.02
CA LEU A 157 -2.00 -11.01 0.20
C LEU A 157 -1.17 -10.30 -0.88
N ALA A 158 -1.73 -9.29 -1.53
CA ALA A 158 -1.00 -8.48 -2.50
C ALA A 158 0.21 -7.76 -1.88
N LEU A 159 0.05 -7.20 -0.68
CA LEU A 159 1.14 -6.53 0.05
C LEU A 159 2.23 -7.51 0.48
N LEU A 160 1.85 -8.69 0.98
CA LEU A 160 2.80 -9.75 1.33
C LEU A 160 3.62 -10.20 0.12
N ARG A 161 2.97 -10.34 -1.04
CA ARG A 161 3.64 -10.69 -2.28
C ARG A 161 4.62 -9.60 -2.73
N VAL A 162 4.20 -8.34 -2.71
CA VAL A 162 5.10 -7.20 -3.03
C VAL A 162 6.31 -7.18 -2.11
N MET A 163 6.10 -7.42 -0.81
CA MET A 163 7.20 -7.49 0.16
C MET A 163 8.16 -8.63 -0.17
N TYR A 164 7.65 -9.84 -0.41
CA TYR A 164 8.45 -11.00 -0.79
C TYR A 164 9.26 -10.75 -2.07
N ASP A 165 8.60 -10.28 -3.13
CA ASP A 165 9.23 -10.01 -4.43
C ASP A 165 10.29 -8.90 -4.31
N THR A 166 10.03 -7.87 -3.51
CA THR A 166 10.99 -6.77 -3.27
C THR A 166 12.24 -7.28 -2.54
N VAL A 167 12.05 -8.09 -1.49
CA VAL A 167 13.16 -8.70 -0.74
C VAL A 167 14.02 -9.57 -1.65
N ASN A 168 13.40 -10.44 -2.45
CA ASN A 168 14.14 -11.31 -3.36
C ASN A 168 14.90 -10.52 -4.44
N THR A 169 14.28 -9.48 -4.98
CA THR A 169 14.91 -8.62 -6.01
C THR A 169 16.12 -7.89 -5.44
N ALA A 170 15.96 -7.26 -4.27
CA ALA A 170 17.04 -6.54 -3.60
C ALA A 170 18.24 -7.47 -3.31
N VAL A 171 17.97 -8.71 -2.89
CA VAL A 171 19.06 -9.66 -2.65
C VAL A 171 19.72 -10.14 -3.94
N ALA A 172 18.94 -10.42 -5.00
CA ALA A 172 19.49 -10.82 -6.29
C ALA A 172 20.39 -9.71 -6.90
N GLU A 173 20.07 -8.44 -6.64
CA GLU A 173 20.91 -7.30 -7.03
C GLU A 173 22.21 -7.23 -6.23
N ILE A 174 22.17 -7.47 -4.92
CA ILE A 174 23.37 -7.53 -4.06
C ILE A 174 24.30 -8.67 -4.50
N ILE A 175 23.75 -9.85 -4.81
CA ILE A 175 24.55 -11.00 -5.27
C ILE A 175 25.22 -10.69 -6.61
N ARG A 176 24.49 -10.06 -7.55
CA ARG A 176 25.04 -9.68 -8.86
C ARG A 176 26.12 -8.61 -8.76
N SER A 177 25.97 -7.61 -7.88
CA SER A 177 27.00 -6.58 -7.71
C SER A 177 28.24 -7.09 -6.97
N ALA A 178 28.10 -8.12 -6.13
CA ALA A 178 29.21 -8.78 -5.46
C ALA A 178 30.04 -9.71 -6.37
N GLN A 179 29.57 -10.02 -7.58
CA GLN A 179 30.37 -10.69 -8.60
C GLN A 179 31.12 -9.64 -9.43
N THR A 180 32.29 -9.21 -8.96
CA THR A 180 33.24 -8.49 -9.81
C THR A 180 33.86 -9.46 -10.82
N SER A 181 33.86 -9.08 -12.10
CA SER A 181 34.60 -9.76 -13.17
C SER A 181 36.08 -9.94 -12.80
N PRO A 182 36.78 -10.97 -13.33
CA PRO A 182 38.22 -11.08 -13.14
C PRO A 182 38.88 -9.85 -13.76
N SER A 183 39.65 -9.11 -12.95
CA SER A 183 40.41 -7.94 -13.37
C SER A 183 41.35 -8.31 -14.52
N ALA A 184 41.24 -7.62 -15.65
CA ALA A 184 42.38 -7.42 -16.53
C ALA A 184 43.13 -6.18 -16.03
N ASP A 185 44.37 -6.38 -15.60
CA ASP A 185 45.28 -5.33 -15.17
C ASP A 185 45.44 -4.24 -16.22
N SER A 186 45.19 -2.98 -15.84
CA SER A 186 46.07 -1.87 -16.20
C SER A 186 45.72 -0.59 -15.43
N VAL A 187 46.76 -0.08 -14.77
CA VAL A 187 46.90 1.09 -13.91
C VAL A 187 46.51 2.42 -14.59
N SER A 188 45.75 3.31 -13.89
CA SER A 188 46.02 4.77 -13.70
C SER A 188 44.76 5.58 -13.26
N PRO A 189 44.90 6.78 -12.65
CA PRO A 189 44.24 7.07 -11.37
C PRO A 189 43.18 8.20 -11.35
N VAL A 190 42.33 8.13 -10.30
CA VAL A 190 41.45 9.12 -9.61
C VAL A 190 40.67 10.17 -10.43
N ASP A 191 39.34 10.15 -10.34
CA ASP A 191 38.57 11.23 -9.69
C ASP A 191 37.07 10.91 -9.47
N ASP A 192 36.54 11.51 -8.41
CA ASP A 192 35.13 11.79 -8.07
C ASP A 192 34.27 10.70 -7.38
N LEU A 193 34.31 10.72 -6.05
CA LEU A 193 33.33 10.09 -5.14
C LEU A 193 31.97 10.81 -5.25
N ARG A 194 31.10 10.36 -6.16
CA ARG A 194 29.66 10.58 -6.06
C ARG A 194 28.95 9.33 -5.58
N LEU A 195 28.33 9.42 -4.41
CA LEU A 195 27.37 8.45 -3.91
C LEU A 195 26.28 8.21 -4.98
N PRO A 196 25.99 6.96 -5.38
CA PRO A 196 24.91 6.69 -6.31
C PRO A 196 23.57 7.04 -5.67
N LYS A 197 22.77 7.82 -6.39
CA LYS A 197 21.36 8.05 -6.07
C LYS A 197 20.64 6.70 -6.18
N VAL A 198 19.94 6.31 -5.12
CA VAL A 198 19.03 5.16 -5.12
C VAL A 198 17.87 5.51 -6.05
N ASP A 199 17.88 4.96 -7.26
CA ASP A 199 16.76 5.07 -8.18
C ASP A 199 15.56 4.31 -7.62
N VAL A 200 14.46 5.03 -7.47
CA VAL A 200 13.16 4.49 -7.06
C VAL A 200 12.73 3.45 -8.11
N ILE A 201 12.77 2.17 -7.74
CA ILE A 201 12.32 1.06 -8.59
C ILE A 201 10.84 1.27 -8.93
N ARG A 202 10.56 1.64 -10.18
CA ARG A 202 9.21 1.74 -10.74
C ARG A 202 8.75 0.35 -11.14
N TYR A 203 7.81 -0.23 -10.39
CA TYR A 203 7.12 -1.43 -10.83
C TYR A 203 6.22 -1.10 -12.03
N HIS A 204 6.56 -1.61 -13.22
CA HIS A 204 5.65 -1.73 -14.36
C HIS A 204 5.01 -3.11 -14.31
N LEU A 205 3.83 -3.22 -13.72
CA LEU A 205 2.99 -4.40 -13.86
C LEU A 205 2.23 -4.28 -15.17
N GLN A 206 2.65 -5.05 -16.19
CA GLN A 206 1.83 -5.27 -17.37
C GLN A 206 0.65 -6.20 -17.01
N PRO A 207 -0.57 -5.92 -17.46
CA PRO A 207 -1.70 -6.83 -17.28
C PRO A 207 -1.52 -8.07 -18.17
N ARG A 208 -1.81 -9.24 -17.61
CA ARG A 208 -2.09 -10.46 -18.38
C ARG A 208 -3.56 -10.49 -18.76
#